data_AF-W2PDW3-F1
#
_entry.id   AF-W2PDW3-F1
#
_cell.length_a   1.000
_cell.length_b   1.000
_cell.length_c   1.000
_cell.angle_alpha   90.00
_cell.angle_beta   90.00
_cell.angle_gamma   90.00
#
_symmetry.space_group_name_H-M   'P 1'
#
loop_
_entity.id
_entity.type
_entity.pdbx_description
1 polymer ?
#
loop_
_entity_poly.entity_id
_entity_poly.type
_entity_poly.pdbx_seq_one_letter_code
_entity_poly.pdbx_strand_id
1 'polypeptide(L)'
;MHLAPPQVKGYILDGVVSEAGSDPDTRLFFSHWDRNILAPTRRFFELCADQENCPLQLNIGENEDVLSAVLDIYGEIDEAMSNCALELMLLTGIETPSQVLRPLMGLLVRDFSARTLVPSILGRMHRCNSKDQEELELTLGPLLDLIIQKAQGVATPTGFDNVKLLNSRLATTEVGSIDQLVYLLISYSELWSKPSPTEAELQDFYMDGAFSIGSAALAQYCLLTGNLSPAISTNMRDPACSEISLDFEDNSNYTQSFVYSVDEYSNRTASVPPNTSLLVINGGLDFQTPREFGRHQYESTALSDPETSRKMLVEFDFGAHVCGLTATTTDDDTLGDPELVDTSCMADLPELQLNDDAFSFLIETIIEVQREQMLDGGFGFGQ
;
A
#
# COMPACT_ATOMS: atom_id res chain seq x y z
N MET A 1 12.51 22.09 -2.88
CA MET A 1 12.20 23.55 -2.92
C MET A 1 13.03 24.36 -1.93
N HIS A 2 13.33 23.84 -0.73
CA HIS A 2 14.16 24.50 0.31
C HIS A 2 15.43 25.21 -0.19
N LEU A 3 16.19 24.60 -1.10
CA LEU A 3 17.46 25.16 -1.59
C LEU A 3 17.30 26.21 -2.71
N ALA A 4 16.10 26.36 -3.27
CA ALA A 4 15.73 27.36 -4.30
C ALA A 4 16.81 27.65 -5.38
N PRO A 5 17.37 26.64 -6.07
CA PRO A 5 18.37 26.88 -7.11
C PRO A 5 17.77 27.70 -8.27
N PRO A 6 18.47 28.74 -8.77
CA PRO A 6 17.89 29.72 -9.69
C PRO A 6 17.56 29.18 -11.09
N GLN A 7 18.08 27.99 -11.42
CA GLN A 7 17.82 27.31 -12.69
C GLN A 7 16.45 26.60 -12.72
N VAL A 8 15.89 26.28 -11.55
CA VAL A 8 14.58 25.61 -11.48
C VAL A 8 13.47 26.61 -11.74
N LYS A 9 12.57 26.28 -12.66
CA LYS A 9 11.44 27.15 -13.07
C LYS A 9 10.09 26.67 -12.55
N GLY A 10 10.01 25.41 -12.13
CA GLY A 10 8.84 24.87 -11.49
C GLY A 10 9.12 23.51 -10.88
N TYR A 11 8.17 23.03 -10.10
CA TYR A 11 8.19 21.75 -9.41
C TYR A 11 6.88 21.02 -9.72
N ILE A 12 6.97 19.72 -10.02
CA ILE A 12 5.82 18.83 -10.12
C ILE A 12 6.01 17.76 -9.05
N LEU A 13 5.03 17.63 -8.16
CA LEU A 13 4.98 16.60 -7.14
C LEU A 13 3.80 15.70 -7.48
N ASP A 14 4.06 14.42 -7.71
CA ASP A 14 3.03 13.42 -8.08
C ASP A 14 3.17 12.20 -7.17
N GLY A 15 2.08 11.81 -6.51
CA GLY A 15 2.13 10.81 -5.45
C GLY A 15 2.88 11.33 -4.22
N VAL A 16 2.33 12.34 -3.57
CA VAL A 16 3.04 13.16 -2.58
C VAL A 16 3.12 12.57 -1.18
N VAL A 17 4.35 12.46 -0.65
CA VAL A 17 4.62 12.42 0.79
C VAL A 17 4.80 13.86 1.28
N SER A 18 4.00 14.28 2.26
CA SER A 18 4.11 15.61 2.85
C SER A 18 5.42 15.78 3.63
N GLU A 19 6.07 16.93 3.47
CA GLU A 19 7.34 17.22 4.14
C GLU A 19 7.18 17.41 5.65
N ALA A 20 6.00 17.83 6.08
CA ALA A 20 5.65 18.11 7.46
C ALA A 20 4.24 17.62 7.80
N GLY A 21 3.97 17.47 9.09
CA GLY A 21 2.66 17.12 9.64
C GLY A 21 2.78 16.74 11.12
N SER A 22 1.70 16.91 11.87
CA SER A 22 1.66 16.61 13.31
C SER A 22 1.36 15.16 13.63
N ASP A 23 0.76 14.44 12.70
CA ASP A 23 0.13 13.15 12.92
C ASP A 23 0.12 12.29 11.63
N PRO A 24 -0.21 10.99 11.75
CA PRO A 24 -0.33 10.08 10.60
C PRO A 24 -1.38 10.48 9.56
N ASP A 25 -2.37 11.32 9.88
CA ASP A 25 -3.40 11.68 8.91
C ASP A 25 -2.87 12.69 7.87
N THR A 26 -1.83 13.43 8.25
CA THR A 26 -1.23 14.50 7.44
C THR A 26 0.20 14.23 7.01
N ARG A 27 0.88 13.24 7.60
CA ARG A 27 2.26 12.83 7.27
C ARG A 27 2.45 11.33 7.30
N LEU A 28 3.21 10.83 6.32
CA LEU A 28 3.62 9.43 6.27
C LEU A 28 4.54 9.10 7.46
N PHE A 29 4.17 8.05 8.19
CA PHE A 29 5.08 7.35 9.06
C PHE A 29 5.01 5.86 8.73
N PHE A 30 6.11 5.20 8.40
CA PHE A 30 6.10 3.78 8.03
C PHE A 30 5.56 2.87 9.13
N SER A 31 5.83 3.24 10.39
CA SER A 31 5.25 2.64 11.59
C SER A 31 3.72 2.75 11.70
N HIS A 32 3.08 3.60 10.90
CA HIS A 32 1.65 3.88 10.87
C HIS A 32 1.05 3.66 9.48
N TRP A 33 1.76 2.94 8.59
CA TRP A 33 1.34 2.75 7.20
C TRP A 33 -0.12 2.26 7.08
N ASP A 34 -0.48 1.23 7.84
CA ASP A 34 -1.82 0.65 7.82
C ASP A 34 -2.88 1.68 8.25
N ARG A 35 -2.54 2.63 9.13
CA ARG A 35 -3.39 3.78 9.47
C ARG A 35 -3.44 4.83 8.38
N ASN A 36 -2.29 5.14 7.76
CA ASN A 36 -2.18 6.15 6.71
C ASN A 36 -3.12 5.85 5.53
N ILE A 37 -3.34 4.58 5.22
CA ILE A 37 -4.16 4.15 4.07
C ILE A 37 -5.66 3.99 4.39
N LEU A 38 -6.12 4.29 5.61
CA LEU A 38 -7.54 4.14 5.97
C LEU A 38 -8.45 5.10 5.19
N ALA A 39 -7.99 6.30 4.89
CA ALA A 39 -8.77 7.28 4.15
C ALA A 39 -9.07 6.85 2.69
N PRO A 40 -8.10 6.41 1.87
CA PRO A 40 -8.41 5.82 0.56
C PRO A 40 -9.17 4.49 0.67
N THR A 41 -8.99 3.73 1.75
CA THR A 41 -9.77 2.49 2.01
C THR A 41 -11.25 2.80 2.15
N ARG A 42 -11.62 3.79 2.97
CA ARG A 42 -13.02 4.22 3.13
C ARG A 42 -13.62 4.67 1.81
N ARG A 43 -12.94 5.55 1.07
CA ARG A 43 -13.39 6.04 -0.25
C ARG A 43 -13.64 4.92 -1.25
N PHE A 44 -12.78 3.90 -1.28
CA PHE A 44 -12.94 2.76 -2.18
C PHE A 44 -14.20 1.95 -1.88
N PHE A 45 -14.49 1.70 -0.60
CA PHE A 45 -15.69 0.96 -0.23
C PHE A 45 -16.96 1.82 -0.26
N GLU A 46 -16.88 3.13 -0.02
CA GLU A 46 -17.98 4.07 -0.28
C GLU A 46 -18.39 4.00 -1.75
N LEU A 47 -17.42 4.03 -2.68
CA LEU A 47 -17.69 3.85 -4.11
C LEU A 47 -18.39 2.51 -4.40
N CYS A 48 -17.97 1.43 -3.76
CA CYS A 48 -18.63 0.13 -3.92
C CYS A 48 -20.06 0.14 -3.36
N ALA A 49 -20.29 0.77 -2.20
CA ALA A 49 -21.60 0.86 -1.58
C ALA A 49 -22.60 1.68 -2.40
N ASP A 50 -22.12 2.71 -3.10
CA ASP A 50 -22.93 3.57 -3.97
C ASP A 50 -23.31 2.90 -5.30
N GLN A 51 -22.61 1.82 -5.69
CA GLN A 51 -22.80 1.13 -6.96
C GLN A 51 -23.66 -0.14 -6.81
N GLU A 52 -24.85 -0.15 -7.43
CA GLU A 52 -25.81 -1.27 -7.36
C GLU A 52 -25.23 -2.61 -7.85
N ASN A 53 -24.24 -2.57 -8.74
CA ASN A 53 -23.58 -3.74 -9.32
C ASN A 53 -22.32 -4.19 -8.56
N CYS A 54 -21.99 -3.58 -7.42
CA CYS A 54 -20.82 -3.99 -6.65
C CYS A 54 -20.97 -5.41 -6.07
N PRO A 55 -20.06 -6.35 -6.36
CA PRO A 55 -20.17 -7.75 -5.93
C PRO A 55 -20.14 -7.99 -4.42
N LEU A 56 -19.58 -7.04 -3.66
CA LEU A 56 -19.45 -7.15 -2.21
C LEU A 56 -20.78 -6.98 -1.47
N GLN A 57 -21.77 -6.32 -2.09
CA GLN A 57 -23.13 -6.12 -1.55
C GLN A 57 -23.15 -5.72 -0.07
N LEU A 58 -22.48 -4.60 0.25
CA LEU A 58 -22.31 -4.13 1.62
C LEU A 58 -23.67 -3.81 2.27
N ASN A 59 -23.93 -4.41 3.43
CA ASN A 59 -25.05 -4.07 4.29
C ASN A 59 -24.55 -3.14 5.39
N ILE A 60 -24.74 -1.84 5.22
CA ILE A 60 -24.27 -0.83 6.17
C ILE A 60 -25.42 -0.49 7.13
N GLY A 61 -25.24 -0.74 8.42
CA GLY A 61 -26.22 -0.38 9.44
C GLY A 61 -26.45 1.14 9.58
N GLU A 62 -27.58 1.56 10.16
CA GLU A 62 -27.98 2.99 10.25
C GLU A 62 -26.95 3.93 10.91
N ASN A 63 -26.04 3.41 11.74
CA ASN A 63 -24.98 4.17 12.41
C ASN A 63 -23.58 3.58 12.20
N GLU A 64 -23.46 2.70 11.22
CA GLU A 64 -22.22 2.00 10.91
C GLU A 64 -21.50 2.72 9.77
N ASP A 65 -20.18 2.80 9.86
CA ASP A 65 -19.38 3.31 8.75
C ASP A 65 -18.97 2.17 7.80
N VAL A 66 -18.69 2.52 6.53
CA VAL A 66 -18.41 1.51 5.50
C VAL A 66 -17.24 0.58 5.85
N LEU A 67 -16.24 1.09 6.58
CA LEU A 67 -15.06 0.30 6.92
C LEU A 67 -15.42 -0.69 8.01
N SER A 68 -16.23 -0.29 9.00
CA SER A 68 -16.78 -1.23 10.00
C SER A 68 -17.55 -2.36 9.34
N ALA A 69 -18.44 -2.06 8.39
CA ALA A 69 -19.20 -3.09 7.68
C ALA A 69 -18.30 -4.07 6.90
N VAL A 70 -17.20 -3.57 6.32
CA VAL A 70 -16.19 -4.42 5.67
C VAL A 70 -15.44 -5.26 6.70
N LEU A 71 -15.03 -4.70 7.84
CA LEU A 71 -14.33 -5.44 8.89
C LEU A 71 -15.21 -6.54 9.50
N ASP A 72 -16.51 -6.31 9.60
CA ASP A 72 -17.49 -7.33 10.00
C ASP A 72 -17.50 -8.50 9.01
N ILE A 73 -17.39 -8.26 7.70
CA ILE A 73 -17.21 -9.33 6.70
C ILE A 73 -15.96 -10.17 6.97
N TYR A 74 -14.83 -9.54 7.31
CA TYR A 74 -13.61 -10.27 7.68
C TYR A 74 -13.83 -11.14 8.94
N GLY A 75 -14.53 -10.60 9.94
CA GLY A 75 -14.91 -11.33 11.15
C GLY A 75 -15.82 -12.53 10.84
N GLU A 76 -16.83 -12.34 10.00
CA GLU A 76 -17.74 -13.40 9.59
C GLU A 76 -17.03 -14.50 8.79
N ILE A 77 -16.06 -14.15 7.93
CA ILE A 77 -15.23 -15.15 7.22
C ILE A 77 -14.40 -15.97 8.21
N ASP A 78 -13.77 -15.32 9.19
CA ASP A 78 -12.98 -15.98 10.23
C ASP A 78 -13.84 -16.86 11.14
N GLU A 79 -15.08 -16.48 11.45
CA GLU A 79 -15.97 -17.25 12.29
C GLU A 79 -16.64 -18.42 11.56
N ALA A 80 -17.09 -18.19 10.31
CA ALA A 80 -17.86 -19.16 9.56
C ALA A 80 -17.05 -20.39 9.17
N MET A 81 -15.74 -20.23 8.94
CA MET A 81 -14.83 -21.30 8.50
C MET A 81 -15.43 -22.11 7.34
N SER A 82 -15.96 -21.38 6.35
CA SER A 82 -16.58 -21.92 5.14
C SER A 82 -15.58 -22.72 4.30
N ASN A 83 -16.04 -23.45 3.28
CA ASN A 83 -15.13 -24.17 2.39
C ASN A 83 -14.10 -23.24 1.72
N CYS A 84 -14.51 -22.02 1.35
CA CYS A 84 -13.63 -21.02 0.76
C CYS A 84 -12.56 -20.54 1.75
N ALA A 85 -12.94 -20.33 3.01
CA ALA A 85 -12.01 -20.00 4.09
C ALA A 85 -11.02 -21.14 4.35
N LEU A 86 -11.50 -22.38 4.46
CA LEU A 86 -10.67 -23.57 4.67
C LEU A 86 -9.69 -23.78 3.53
N GLU A 87 -10.11 -23.54 2.29
CA GLU A 87 -9.25 -23.63 1.14
C GLU A 87 -8.15 -22.58 1.15
N LEU A 88 -8.48 -21.33 1.47
CA LEU A 88 -7.48 -20.27 1.64
C LEU A 88 -6.46 -20.64 2.73
N MET A 89 -6.92 -21.22 3.83
CA MET A 89 -6.05 -21.72 4.90
C MET A 89 -5.16 -22.87 4.41
N LEU A 90 -5.68 -23.79 3.60
CA LEU A 90 -4.91 -24.89 3.01
C LEU A 90 -3.85 -24.40 2.01
N LEU A 91 -4.19 -23.42 1.18
CA LEU A 91 -3.28 -22.84 0.18
C LEU A 91 -2.11 -22.10 0.84
N THR A 92 -2.35 -21.46 1.98
CA THR A 92 -1.38 -20.54 2.60
C THR A 92 -0.74 -21.07 3.87
N GLY A 93 -1.35 -22.05 4.53
CA GLY A 93 -0.94 -22.53 5.85
C GLY A 93 -1.27 -21.60 7.01
N ILE A 94 -2.02 -20.50 6.78
CA ILE A 94 -2.44 -19.56 7.82
C ILE A 94 -3.80 -19.99 8.36
N GLU A 95 -3.94 -20.06 9.70
CA GLU A 95 -5.18 -20.53 10.34
C GLU A 95 -6.30 -19.48 10.38
N THR A 96 -5.98 -18.21 10.16
CA THR A 96 -6.94 -17.10 10.20
C THR A 96 -7.06 -16.48 8.80
N PRO A 97 -8.16 -16.74 8.06
CA PRO A 97 -8.37 -16.22 6.71
C PRO A 97 -8.15 -14.72 6.55
N SER A 98 -8.63 -13.91 7.50
CA SER A 98 -8.47 -12.45 7.45
C SER A 98 -7.01 -11.99 7.44
N GLN A 99 -6.10 -12.75 8.06
CA GLN A 99 -4.67 -12.46 8.04
C GLN A 99 -4.05 -12.67 6.65
N VAL A 100 -4.67 -13.49 5.80
CA VAL A 100 -4.30 -13.65 4.39
C VAL A 100 -4.98 -12.59 3.52
N LEU A 101 -6.27 -12.36 3.75
CA LEU A 101 -7.09 -11.51 2.90
C LEU A 101 -6.66 -10.04 2.97
N ARG A 102 -6.30 -9.50 4.14
CA ARG A 102 -5.86 -8.10 4.29
C ARG A 102 -4.67 -7.75 3.38
N PRO A 103 -3.53 -8.46 3.44
CA PRO A 103 -2.39 -8.15 2.57
C PRO A 103 -2.68 -8.46 1.09
N LEU A 104 -3.47 -9.50 0.79
CA LEU A 104 -3.92 -9.81 -0.57
C LEU A 104 -4.70 -8.63 -1.17
N MET A 105 -5.76 -8.18 -0.48
CA MET A 105 -6.55 -7.03 -0.93
C MET A 105 -5.73 -5.75 -0.97
N GLY A 106 -4.85 -5.54 0.01
CA GLY A 106 -3.95 -4.39 0.03
C GLY A 106 -2.98 -4.35 -1.15
N LEU A 107 -2.53 -5.49 -1.66
CA LEU A 107 -1.73 -5.55 -2.88
C LEU A 107 -2.55 -5.30 -4.15
N LEU A 108 -3.72 -5.92 -4.25
CA LEU A 108 -4.62 -5.75 -5.40
C LEU A 108 -5.08 -4.30 -5.53
N VAL A 109 -5.46 -3.65 -4.42
CA VAL A 109 -6.01 -2.29 -4.44
C VAL A 109 -4.99 -1.22 -4.85
N ARG A 110 -3.70 -1.48 -4.59
CA ARG A 110 -2.58 -0.60 -4.99
C ARG A 110 -2.32 -0.63 -6.50
N ASP A 111 -2.66 -1.72 -7.16
CA ASP A 111 -2.49 -1.88 -8.61
C ASP A 111 -3.77 -1.40 -9.31
N PHE A 112 -3.64 -0.38 -10.16
CA PHE A 112 -4.80 0.23 -10.80
C PHE A 112 -5.57 -0.75 -11.69
N SER A 113 -4.89 -1.77 -12.22
CA SER A 113 -5.46 -2.81 -13.09
C SER A 113 -6.12 -3.95 -12.33
N ALA A 114 -5.81 -4.13 -11.04
CA ALA A 114 -6.27 -5.25 -10.23
C ALA A 114 -7.25 -4.86 -9.12
N ARG A 115 -7.35 -3.57 -8.77
CA ARG A 115 -8.20 -3.12 -7.65
C ARG A 115 -9.68 -3.44 -7.80
N THR A 116 -10.18 -3.55 -9.02
CA THR A 116 -11.57 -3.95 -9.30
C THR A 116 -11.87 -5.41 -8.93
N LEU A 117 -10.84 -6.25 -8.73
CA LEU A 117 -11.01 -7.62 -8.26
C LEU A 117 -11.34 -7.71 -6.77
N VAL A 118 -11.02 -6.66 -6.00
CA VAL A 118 -11.17 -6.66 -4.53
C VAL A 118 -12.62 -6.95 -4.11
N PRO A 119 -13.64 -6.24 -4.61
CA PRO A 119 -15.03 -6.50 -4.20
C PRO A 119 -15.52 -7.88 -4.64
N SER A 120 -15.13 -8.35 -5.83
CA SER A 120 -15.47 -9.69 -6.32
C SER A 120 -14.91 -10.80 -5.45
N ILE A 121 -13.62 -10.73 -5.11
CA ILE A 121 -12.98 -11.77 -4.29
C ILE A 121 -13.59 -11.75 -2.89
N LEU A 122 -13.68 -10.57 -2.25
CA LEU A 122 -14.19 -10.47 -0.89
C LEU A 122 -15.67 -10.89 -0.80
N GLY A 123 -16.51 -10.50 -1.76
CA GLY A 123 -17.92 -10.91 -1.80
C GLY A 123 -18.11 -12.42 -1.99
N ARG A 124 -17.21 -13.08 -2.72
CA ARG A 124 -17.20 -14.54 -2.92
C ARG A 124 -16.69 -15.28 -1.70
N MET A 125 -15.64 -14.77 -1.05
CA MET A 125 -15.15 -15.30 0.22
C MET A 125 -16.23 -15.27 1.31
N HIS A 126 -16.99 -14.17 1.36
CA HIS A 126 -18.08 -13.97 2.32
C HIS A 126 -19.29 -14.86 2.05
N ARG A 127 -19.80 -14.87 0.82
CA ARG A 127 -21.00 -15.66 0.45
C ARG A 127 -20.74 -17.16 0.37
N CYS A 128 -19.58 -17.54 -0.17
CA CYS A 128 -19.08 -18.90 -0.33
C CYS A 128 -20.12 -19.97 -0.73
N ASN A 129 -20.86 -19.75 -1.82
CA ASN A 129 -21.66 -20.82 -2.42
C ASN A 129 -20.78 -21.77 -3.27
N SER A 130 -21.33 -22.87 -3.78
CA SER A 130 -20.55 -23.86 -4.55
C SER A 130 -19.88 -23.28 -5.81
N LYS A 131 -20.50 -22.29 -6.45
CA LYS A 131 -19.92 -21.61 -7.61
C LYS A 131 -18.79 -20.66 -7.18
N ASP A 132 -18.96 -19.95 -6.07
CA ASP A 132 -17.92 -19.08 -5.52
C ASP A 132 -16.67 -19.87 -5.17
N GLN A 133 -16.84 -21.04 -4.56
CA GLN A 133 -15.72 -21.93 -4.24
C GLN A 133 -14.96 -22.33 -5.52
N GLU A 134 -15.65 -22.82 -6.55
CA GLU A 134 -15.02 -23.21 -7.82
C GLU A 134 -14.26 -22.05 -8.49
N GLU A 135 -14.83 -20.84 -8.48
CA GLU A 135 -14.19 -19.66 -9.07
C GLU A 135 -13.00 -19.16 -8.23
N LEU A 136 -13.06 -19.29 -6.90
CA LEU A 136 -11.94 -18.95 -6.01
C LEU A 136 -10.80 -19.98 -6.12
N GLU A 137 -11.11 -21.28 -6.23
CA GLU A 137 -10.14 -22.35 -6.50
C GLU A 137 -9.30 -22.07 -7.75
N LEU A 138 -9.94 -21.51 -8.79
CA LEU A 138 -9.26 -21.17 -10.04
C LEU A 138 -8.38 -19.92 -9.92
N THR A 139 -8.77 -18.94 -9.09
CA THR A 139 -8.19 -17.59 -9.12
C THR A 139 -7.18 -17.31 -8.01
N LEU A 140 -7.41 -17.82 -6.79
CA LEU A 140 -6.59 -17.48 -5.63
C LEU A 140 -5.15 -17.96 -5.77
N GLY A 141 -4.92 -19.18 -6.25
CA GLY A 141 -3.57 -19.71 -6.48
C GLY A 141 -2.74 -18.82 -7.42
N PRO A 142 -3.18 -18.59 -8.67
CA PRO A 142 -2.48 -17.70 -9.60
C PRO A 142 -2.30 -16.27 -9.10
N LEU A 143 -3.28 -15.71 -8.37
CA LEU A 143 -3.17 -14.37 -7.79
C LEU A 143 -2.11 -14.33 -6.67
N LEU A 144 -2.08 -15.33 -5.80
CA LEU A 144 -1.06 -15.46 -4.76
C LEU A 144 0.33 -15.64 -5.38
N ASP A 145 0.47 -16.45 -6.44
CA ASP A 145 1.74 -16.63 -7.15
C ASP A 145 2.21 -15.33 -7.82
N LEU A 146 1.31 -14.60 -8.46
CA LEU A 146 1.60 -13.29 -9.06
C LEU A 146 2.07 -12.29 -7.99
N ILE A 147 1.41 -12.32 -6.83
CA ILE A 147 1.79 -11.51 -5.67
C ILE A 147 3.15 -11.90 -5.15
N ILE A 148 3.45 -13.19 -4.97
CA ILE A 148 4.75 -13.66 -4.50
C ILE A 148 5.85 -13.26 -5.50
N GLN A 149 5.58 -13.34 -6.80
CA GLN A 149 6.53 -12.91 -7.84
C GLN A 149 6.78 -11.40 -7.82
N LYS A 150 5.72 -10.58 -7.71
CA LYS A 150 5.85 -9.12 -7.57
C LYS A 150 6.51 -8.73 -6.24
N ALA A 151 6.24 -9.48 -5.18
CA ALA A 151 6.82 -9.32 -3.84
C ALA A 151 8.34 -9.60 -3.80
N GLN A 152 8.83 -10.48 -4.66
CA GLN A 152 10.27 -10.71 -4.84
C GLN A 152 10.99 -9.50 -5.49
N GLY A 153 10.24 -8.53 -6.05
CA GLY A 153 10.76 -7.24 -6.55
C GLY A 153 10.35 -6.01 -5.70
N VAL A 154 9.34 -6.12 -4.83
CA VAL A 154 8.87 -5.06 -3.94
C VAL A 154 8.54 -5.67 -2.58
N ALA A 155 9.20 -5.17 -1.53
CA ALA A 155 9.02 -5.61 -0.15
C ALA A 155 7.55 -5.86 0.23
N THR A 156 7.15 -7.14 0.36
CA THR A 156 5.95 -7.52 1.11
C THR A 156 6.32 -8.12 2.47
N PRO A 157 5.57 -7.81 3.53
CA PRO A 157 5.54 -8.54 4.78
C PRO A 157 4.80 -9.87 4.55
N THR A 158 5.52 -10.97 4.47
CA THR A 158 4.97 -12.24 4.94
C THR A 158 5.39 -12.41 6.40
N GLY A 159 4.46 -12.85 7.25
CA GLY A 159 4.81 -13.68 8.38
C GLY A 159 5.46 -14.99 7.90
N PHE A 160 5.82 -15.88 8.82
CA PHE A 160 6.48 -17.17 8.61
C PHE A 160 8.02 -17.12 8.65
N ASP A 161 8.53 -17.49 9.84
CA ASP A 161 9.92 -17.63 10.30
C ASP A 161 10.78 -16.36 10.41
N ASN A 162 10.78 -15.81 11.63
CA ASN A 162 11.47 -14.58 12.04
C ASN A 162 13.00 -14.55 11.80
N VAL A 163 13.68 -15.68 11.53
CA VAL A 163 15.14 -15.73 11.40
C VAL A 163 15.62 -15.97 9.96
N LYS A 164 14.88 -16.74 9.15
CA LYS A 164 15.25 -16.98 7.73
C LYS A 164 14.92 -15.80 6.82
N LEU A 165 13.86 -15.06 7.17
CA LEU A 165 13.32 -13.97 6.37
C LEU A 165 14.21 -12.73 6.36
N LEU A 166 14.86 -12.42 7.48
CA LEU A 166 15.84 -11.32 7.61
C LEU A 166 17.00 -11.45 6.59
N ASN A 167 17.50 -12.67 6.38
CA ASN A 167 18.59 -12.93 5.43
C ASN A 167 18.15 -12.82 3.97
N SER A 168 16.89 -13.16 3.64
CA SER A 168 16.35 -13.03 2.29
C SER A 168 16.02 -11.59 1.91
N ARG A 169 15.61 -10.75 2.86
CA ARG A 169 15.23 -9.33 2.64
C ARG A 169 16.43 -8.39 2.50
N LEU A 170 17.63 -8.83 2.87
CA LEU A 170 18.89 -8.09 2.69
C LEU A 170 19.65 -8.51 1.43
N ALA A 171 19.21 -9.57 0.74
CA ALA A 171 19.86 -10.05 -0.48
C ALA A 171 19.36 -9.23 -1.68
N THR A 172 20.18 -8.27 -2.12
CA THR A 172 19.96 -7.49 -3.35
C THR A 172 20.01 -8.42 -4.56
N THR A 173 18.86 -8.71 -5.18
CA THR A 173 18.85 -9.28 -6.53
C THR A 173 19.04 -8.14 -7.53
N GLU A 174 20.18 -8.17 -8.22
CA GLU A 174 20.51 -7.32 -9.36
C GLU A 174 19.44 -7.47 -10.45
N VAL A 175 18.40 -6.64 -10.45
CA VAL A 175 17.78 -5.96 -11.61
C VAL A 175 16.67 -5.04 -11.04
N GLY A 176 16.94 -3.74 -10.94
CA GLY A 176 15.90 -2.72 -10.74
C GLY A 176 15.43 -2.42 -9.30
N SER A 177 15.98 -3.05 -8.27
CA SER A 177 15.58 -2.74 -6.89
C SER A 177 16.17 -1.41 -6.42
N ILE A 178 15.37 -0.59 -5.73
CA ILE A 178 15.93 0.36 -4.77
C ILE A 178 16.84 -0.46 -3.85
N ASP A 179 18.04 0.04 -3.53
CA ASP A 179 18.88 -0.60 -2.52
C ASP A 179 18.08 -0.62 -1.21
N GLN A 180 17.58 -1.80 -0.84
CA GLN A 180 16.68 -1.99 0.29
C GLN A 180 17.30 -1.41 1.57
N LEU A 181 18.62 -1.48 1.70
CA LEU A 181 19.32 -0.94 2.85
C LEU A 181 19.28 0.59 2.85
N VAL A 182 19.48 1.25 1.70
CA VAL A 182 19.33 2.71 1.57
C VAL A 182 17.88 3.14 1.82
N TYR A 183 16.90 2.40 1.32
CA TYR A 183 15.49 2.65 1.60
C TYR A 183 15.19 2.63 3.10
N LEU A 184 15.66 1.59 3.80
CA LEU A 184 15.46 1.46 5.25
C LEU A 184 16.22 2.54 6.03
N LEU A 185 17.42 2.93 5.58
CA LEU A 185 18.20 4.01 6.18
C LEU A 185 17.40 5.31 6.23
N ILE A 186 16.83 5.72 5.09
CA ILE A 186 16.04 6.95 4.97
C ILE A 186 14.75 6.82 5.77
N SER A 187 14.04 5.70 5.58
CA SER A 187 12.74 5.43 6.22
C SER A 187 12.83 5.49 7.75
N TYR A 188 13.83 4.84 8.34
CA TYR A 188 14.00 4.80 9.80
C TYR A 188 14.64 6.06 10.37
N SER A 189 15.36 6.85 9.56
CA SER A 189 15.90 8.13 9.99
C SER A 189 14.84 9.24 9.98
N GLU A 190 13.99 9.29 8.95
CA GLU A 190 13.12 10.46 8.66
C GLU A 190 11.61 10.20 8.77
N LEU A 191 11.17 8.96 8.55
CA LEU A 191 9.77 8.59 8.35
C LEU A 191 9.28 7.52 9.34
N TRP A 192 10.02 7.30 10.42
CA TRP A 192 9.57 6.48 11.54
C TRP A 192 9.01 7.38 12.65
N SER A 193 7.85 7.02 13.22
CA SER A 193 7.24 7.85 14.26
C SER A 193 8.09 7.85 15.52
N LYS A 194 8.10 8.99 16.23
CA LYS A 194 8.78 9.12 17.51
C LYS A 194 7.77 9.74 18.51
N PRO A 195 7.35 9.02 19.57
CA PRO A 195 7.76 7.66 19.94
C PRO A 195 7.33 6.59 18.92
N SER A 196 8.03 5.45 18.93
CA SER A 196 7.68 4.27 18.13
C SER A 196 6.43 3.59 18.71
N PRO A 197 5.51 3.09 17.88
CA PRO A 197 4.41 2.25 18.36
C PRO A 197 4.94 0.90 18.85
N THR A 198 4.29 0.38 19.87
CA THR A 198 4.50 -0.97 20.41
C THR A 198 3.97 -2.05 19.45
N GLU A 199 4.36 -3.31 19.66
CA GLU A 199 3.85 -4.43 18.84
C GLU A 199 2.32 -4.55 18.97
N ALA A 200 1.76 -4.28 20.15
CA ALA A 200 0.31 -4.27 20.36
C ALA A 200 -0.38 -3.18 19.54
N GLU A 201 0.15 -1.95 19.52
CA GLU A 201 -0.40 -0.87 18.70
C GLU A 201 -0.27 -1.15 17.20
N LEU A 202 0.86 -1.73 16.76
CA LEU A 202 1.03 -2.15 15.37
C LEU A 202 0.03 -3.25 14.97
N GLN A 203 -0.26 -4.18 15.88
CA GLN A 203 -1.27 -5.20 15.67
C GLN A 203 -2.67 -4.58 15.57
N ASP A 204 -3.00 -3.60 16.42
CA ASP A 204 -4.26 -2.87 16.33
C ASP A 204 -4.38 -2.15 14.97
N PHE A 205 -3.32 -1.45 14.54
CA PHE A 205 -3.29 -0.77 13.24
C PHE A 205 -3.52 -1.74 12.08
N TYR A 206 -2.96 -2.94 12.17
CA TYR A 206 -3.16 -3.99 11.18
C TYR A 206 -4.62 -4.49 11.17
N MET A 207 -5.20 -4.75 12.33
CA MET A 207 -6.57 -5.29 12.43
C MET A 207 -7.65 -4.27 12.07
N ASP A 208 -7.38 -2.98 12.27
CA ASP A 208 -8.28 -1.87 11.94
C ASP A 208 -8.38 -1.59 10.42
N GLY A 209 -7.49 -2.15 9.60
CA GLY A 209 -7.43 -1.87 8.16
C GLY A 209 -7.80 -3.06 7.29
N ALA A 210 -8.73 -2.89 6.35
CA ALA A 210 -9.12 -3.93 5.38
C ALA A 210 -7.98 -4.28 4.39
N PHE A 211 -7.03 -3.35 4.19
CA PHE A 211 -5.93 -3.46 3.22
C PHE A 211 -4.55 -3.52 3.91
N SER A 212 -4.53 -3.86 5.19
CA SER A 212 -3.31 -3.86 6.00
C SER A 212 -2.30 -4.90 5.56
N ILE A 213 -1.02 -4.61 5.77
CA ILE A 213 0.07 -5.48 5.35
C ILE A 213 0.95 -5.94 6.52
N GLY A 214 1.05 -5.18 7.62
CA GLY A 214 1.57 -5.66 8.90
C GLY A 214 3.01 -5.24 9.30
N SER A 215 3.40 -5.68 10.51
CA SER A 215 4.38 -5.03 11.41
C SER A 215 5.86 -5.37 11.23
N ALA A 216 6.25 -6.12 10.18
CA ALA A 216 7.63 -6.61 10.03
C ALA A 216 8.72 -5.51 10.00
N ALA A 217 8.30 -4.24 9.95
CA ALA A 217 9.16 -3.08 10.09
C ALA A 217 9.68 -2.82 11.52
N LEU A 218 9.01 -3.24 12.61
CA LEU A 218 9.46 -2.88 13.98
C LEU A 218 10.76 -3.61 14.38
N ALA A 219 10.83 -4.94 14.20
CA ALA A 219 12.06 -5.69 14.47
C ALA A 219 13.24 -5.21 13.61
N GLN A 220 12.97 -4.89 12.34
CA GLN A 220 13.96 -4.32 11.42
C GLN A 220 14.41 -2.92 11.86
N TYR A 221 13.48 -2.05 12.28
CA TYR A 221 13.78 -0.74 12.86
C TYR A 221 14.67 -0.88 14.10
N CYS A 222 14.30 -1.73 15.04
CA CYS A 222 15.04 -1.93 16.27
C CYS A 222 16.46 -2.46 16.03
N LEU A 223 16.62 -3.36 15.05
CA LEU A 223 17.93 -3.86 14.63
C LEU A 223 18.78 -2.74 14.00
N LEU A 224 18.25 -2.06 12.98
CA LEU A 224 19.01 -1.06 12.22
C LEU A 224 19.28 0.22 13.01
N THR A 225 18.48 0.54 14.01
CA THR A 225 18.74 1.69 14.90
C THR A 225 19.69 1.35 16.05
N GLY A 226 20.18 0.11 16.12
CA GLY A 226 21.01 -0.38 17.22
C GLY A 226 20.26 -0.53 18.54
N ASN A 227 18.93 -0.37 18.57
CA ASN A 227 18.11 -0.49 19.76
C ASN A 227 18.10 -1.91 20.34
N LEU A 228 18.44 -2.93 19.54
CA LEU A 228 18.59 -4.29 20.05
C LEU A 228 19.93 -4.50 20.77
N SER A 229 20.96 -3.69 20.49
CA SER A 229 22.33 -3.87 20.99
C SER A 229 22.39 -4.17 22.49
N PRO A 230 23.12 -5.22 22.94
CA PRO A 230 23.26 -5.52 24.36
C PRO A 230 24.03 -4.43 25.13
N ALA A 231 24.73 -3.52 24.42
CA ALA A 231 25.47 -2.43 25.02
C ALA A 231 24.61 -1.17 25.34
N ILE A 232 23.39 -1.07 24.78
CA ILE A 232 22.50 0.07 25.06
C ILE A 232 21.84 -0.08 26.43
N SER A 233 21.88 0.97 27.26
CA SER A 233 21.19 0.94 28.56
C SER A 233 19.67 0.91 28.36
N THR A 234 18.94 0.23 29.25
CA THR A 234 17.47 0.13 29.20
C THR A 234 16.76 1.48 29.10
N ASN A 235 17.25 2.52 29.77
CA ASN A 235 16.62 3.85 29.76
C ASN A 235 16.84 4.64 28.44
N MET A 236 17.77 4.20 27.59
CA MET A 236 18.04 4.80 26.27
C MET A 236 17.46 3.97 25.13
N ARG A 237 16.99 2.75 25.43
CA ARG A 237 16.35 1.86 24.45
C ARG A 237 14.94 2.40 24.18
N ASP A 238 14.57 2.42 22.92
CA ASP A 238 13.19 2.66 22.51
C ASP A 238 12.28 1.63 23.21
N PRO A 239 11.24 2.06 23.95
CA PRO A 239 10.35 1.15 24.67
C PRO A 239 9.78 0.05 23.78
N ALA A 240 9.41 0.36 22.54
CA ALA A 240 8.87 -0.62 21.59
C ALA A 240 9.89 -1.73 21.24
N CYS A 241 11.18 -1.42 21.29
CA CYS A 241 12.26 -2.37 21.04
C CYS A 241 12.64 -3.22 22.26
N SER A 242 12.07 -2.94 23.43
CA SER A 242 12.38 -3.67 24.67
C SER A 242 11.67 -5.02 24.75
N GLU A 243 10.56 -5.17 24.03
CA GLU A 243 9.73 -6.38 23.99
C GLU A 243 10.19 -7.37 22.92
N ILE A 244 11.03 -6.92 21.98
CA ILE A 244 11.51 -7.73 20.86
C ILE A 244 12.59 -8.70 21.36
N SER A 245 12.22 -9.98 21.38
CA SER A 245 13.13 -11.10 21.60
C SER A 245 13.45 -11.73 20.25
N LEU A 246 14.69 -11.56 19.78
CA LEU A 246 15.19 -12.27 18.61
C LEU A 246 16.21 -13.32 19.06
N ASP A 247 16.05 -14.55 18.58
CA ASP A 247 17.01 -15.64 18.75
C ASP A 247 18.23 -15.39 17.86
N PHE A 248 19.05 -14.43 18.25
CA PHE A 248 20.34 -14.22 17.64
C PHE A 248 21.31 -15.31 18.12
N GLU A 249 22.04 -15.95 17.19
CA GLU A 249 23.18 -16.78 17.58
C GLU A 249 24.17 -15.94 18.41
N ASP A 250 24.66 -16.53 19.52
CA ASP A 250 25.45 -15.92 20.62
C ASP A 250 26.68 -15.08 20.21
N ASN A 251 27.06 -15.07 18.93
CA ASN A 251 28.25 -14.39 18.40
C ASN A 251 27.96 -13.16 17.52
N SER A 252 26.71 -12.71 17.42
CA SER A 252 26.36 -11.56 16.58
C SER A 252 26.46 -10.23 17.36
N ASN A 253 27.47 -9.42 17.01
CA ASN A 253 27.70 -8.11 17.61
C ASN A 253 27.01 -7.01 16.77
N TYR A 254 25.72 -6.77 17.01
CA TYR A 254 24.91 -5.73 16.34
C TYR A 254 24.97 -4.37 17.07
N THR A 255 26.18 -3.89 17.36
CA THR A 255 26.40 -2.67 18.15
C THR A 255 26.31 -1.36 17.37
N GLN A 256 26.23 -1.41 16.04
CA GLN A 256 26.23 -0.21 15.20
C GLN A 256 24.82 0.16 14.77
N SER A 257 24.50 1.45 14.92
CA SER A 257 23.29 2.03 14.35
C SER A 257 23.53 2.39 12.89
N PHE A 258 22.55 2.09 12.06
CA PHE A 258 22.46 2.39 10.64
C PHE A 258 21.29 3.37 10.40
N VAL A 259 21.40 4.55 11.00
CA VAL A 259 20.50 5.70 10.84
C VAL A 259 21.34 6.99 10.90
N TYR A 260 20.81 8.09 10.39
CA TYR A 260 21.44 9.41 10.48
C TYR A 260 20.56 10.41 11.24
N SER A 261 21.18 11.48 11.72
CA SER A 261 20.45 12.62 12.29
C SER A 261 19.83 13.44 11.17
N VAL A 262 18.55 13.76 11.31
CA VAL A 262 17.84 14.63 10.38
C VAL A 262 18.39 16.06 10.43
N ASP A 263 18.28 16.77 9.30
CA ASP A 263 18.77 18.15 9.18
C ASP A 263 17.70 19.20 9.51
N GLU A 264 18.00 20.47 9.24
CA GLU A 264 17.12 21.60 9.53
C GLU A 264 15.86 21.68 8.63
N TYR A 265 15.77 20.88 7.57
CA TYR A 265 14.64 20.84 6.65
C TYR A 265 13.63 19.75 7.02
N SER A 266 14.01 18.81 7.89
CA SER A 266 13.11 17.76 8.33
C SER A 266 11.90 18.32 9.08
N ASN A 267 10.72 17.81 8.74
CA ASN A 267 9.44 18.27 9.29
C ASN A 267 9.18 19.76 9.06
N ARG A 268 9.59 20.27 7.89
CA ARG A 268 9.31 21.63 7.45
C ARG A 268 8.91 21.64 5.99
N THR A 269 7.71 22.14 5.72
CA THR A 269 7.23 22.37 4.36
C THR A 269 8.01 23.50 3.70
N ALA A 270 8.56 23.25 2.52
CA ALA A 270 9.23 24.27 1.74
C ALA A 270 8.25 25.30 1.18
N SER A 271 8.70 26.55 1.00
CA SER A 271 7.94 27.55 0.24
C SER A 271 8.25 27.47 -1.26
N VAL A 272 7.29 27.85 -2.12
CA VAL A 272 7.53 28.03 -3.57
C VAL A 272 8.45 29.24 -3.76
N PRO A 273 9.64 29.09 -4.38
CA PRO A 273 10.53 30.21 -4.64
C PRO A 273 9.95 31.27 -5.60
N PRO A 274 10.46 32.52 -5.59
CA PRO A 274 10.06 33.54 -6.56
C PRO A 274 10.31 33.12 -8.01
N ASN A 275 9.46 33.55 -8.94
CA ASN A 275 9.51 33.20 -10.36
C ASN A 275 9.47 31.69 -10.65
N THR A 276 8.79 30.92 -9.80
CA THR A 276 8.59 29.48 -10.00
C THR A 276 7.16 29.05 -9.71
N SER A 277 6.76 27.93 -10.30
CA SER A 277 5.45 27.30 -10.08
C SER A 277 5.58 25.96 -9.33
N LEU A 278 4.52 25.56 -8.64
CA LEU A 278 4.35 24.24 -8.05
C LEU A 278 3.05 23.61 -8.57
N LEU A 279 3.13 22.41 -9.13
CA LEU A 279 1.99 21.54 -9.42
C LEU A 279 2.03 20.33 -8.48
N VAL A 280 0.93 20.12 -7.76
CA VAL A 280 0.73 18.96 -6.90
C VAL A 280 -0.33 18.07 -7.55
N ILE A 281 -0.03 16.79 -7.70
CA ILE A 281 -0.90 15.78 -8.31
C ILE A 281 -1.06 14.61 -7.35
N ASN A 282 -2.30 14.22 -7.05
CA ASN A 282 -2.57 13.03 -6.23
C ASN A 282 -3.83 12.28 -6.69
N GLY A 283 -3.73 10.95 -6.61
CA GLY A 283 -4.84 10.03 -6.82
C GLY A 283 -5.76 9.96 -5.60
N GLY A 284 -7.07 9.91 -5.83
CA GLY A 284 -8.06 9.70 -4.79
C GLY A 284 -8.11 8.26 -4.28
N LEU A 285 -7.60 7.32 -5.07
CA LEU A 285 -7.40 5.93 -4.68
C LEU A 285 -5.90 5.59 -4.66
N ASP A 286 -5.08 6.53 -4.19
CA ASP A 286 -3.66 6.33 -3.93
C ASP A 286 -3.46 5.69 -2.55
N PHE A 287 -3.18 4.38 -2.56
CA PHE A 287 -2.92 3.59 -1.35
C PHE A 287 -1.43 3.56 -0.96
N GLN A 288 -0.61 4.42 -1.55
CA GLN A 288 0.81 4.55 -1.20
C GLN A 288 1.16 5.94 -0.68
N THR A 289 0.62 6.97 -1.32
CA THR A 289 0.69 8.36 -0.88
C THR A 289 -0.69 9.01 -0.92
N PRO A 290 -1.54 8.69 0.09
CA PRO A 290 -2.90 9.18 0.20
C PRO A 290 -3.04 10.67 -0.15
N ARG A 291 -4.10 11.00 -0.90
CA ARG A 291 -4.43 12.37 -1.33
C ARG A 291 -4.35 13.41 -0.21
N GLU A 292 -4.68 13.01 1.01
CA GLU A 292 -4.60 13.81 2.22
C GLU A 292 -3.21 14.42 2.42
N PHE A 293 -2.14 13.66 2.11
CA PHE A 293 -0.77 14.16 2.16
C PHE A 293 -0.50 15.20 1.07
N GLY A 294 -1.00 14.98 -0.13
CA GLY A 294 -0.95 15.93 -1.24
C GLY A 294 -1.64 17.26 -0.91
N ARG A 295 -2.88 17.19 -0.42
CA ARG A 295 -3.63 18.36 0.06
C ARG A 295 -2.89 19.07 1.16
N HIS A 296 -2.42 18.34 2.18
CA HIS A 296 -1.68 18.93 3.28
C HIS A 296 -0.39 19.64 2.80
N GLN A 297 0.39 19.00 1.92
CA GLN A 297 1.57 19.61 1.32
C GLN A 297 1.21 20.86 0.52
N TYR A 298 0.17 20.81 -0.31
CA TYR A 298 -0.30 21.94 -1.11
C TYR A 298 -0.72 23.11 -0.21
N GLU A 299 -1.57 22.87 0.78
CA GLU A 299 -2.09 23.88 1.70
C GLU A 299 -0.97 24.52 2.53
N SER A 300 -0.08 23.69 3.08
CA SER A 300 1.03 24.12 3.94
C SER A 300 2.15 24.83 3.18
N THR A 301 2.25 24.61 1.88
CA THR A 301 3.26 25.28 1.05
C THR A 301 2.94 26.76 0.89
N ALA A 302 3.78 27.63 1.47
CA ALA A 302 3.68 29.08 1.27
C ALA A 302 4.27 29.53 -0.08
N LEU A 303 3.84 30.70 -0.55
CA LEU A 303 4.45 31.38 -1.69
C LEU A 303 5.48 32.39 -1.16
N SER A 304 6.74 32.25 -1.56
CA SER A 304 7.80 33.17 -1.11
C SER A 304 7.62 34.58 -1.68
N ASP A 305 7.01 34.67 -2.86
CA ASP A 305 6.61 35.91 -3.53
C ASP A 305 5.27 35.70 -4.26
N PRO A 306 4.14 36.15 -3.69
CA PRO A 306 2.82 35.99 -4.29
C PRO A 306 2.65 36.63 -5.68
N GLU A 307 3.49 37.59 -6.06
CA GLU A 307 3.39 38.22 -7.38
C GLU A 307 3.96 37.33 -8.49
N THR A 308 5.03 36.59 -8.19
CA THR A 308 5.82 35.84 -9.17
C THR A 308 5.83 34.32 -8.98
N SER A 309 5.28 33.81 -7.88
CA SER A 309 5.17 32.37 -7.62
C SER A 309 3.72 31.90 -7.63
N ARG A 310 3.50 30.66 -8.05
CA ARG A 310 2.16 30.07 -8.21
C ARG A 310 2.16 28.64 -7.69
N LYS A 311 0.99 28.17 -7.24
CA LYS A 311 0.77 26.76 -6.92
C LYS A 311 -0.60 26.28 -7.41
N MET A 312 -0.67 25.05 -7.89
CA MET A 312 -1.89 24.37 -8.31
C MET A 312 -1.94 22.95 -7.73
N LEU A 313 -3.15 22.51 -7.40
CA LEU A 313 -3.44 21.13 -7.00
C LEU A 313 -4.37 20.52 -8.06
N VAL A 314 -4.03 19.32 -8.53
CA VAL A 314 -4.85 18.50 -9.43
C VAL A 314 -5.08 17.16 -8.75
N GLU A 315 -6.34 16.74 -8.71
CA GLU A 315 -6.73 15.51 -8.04
C GLU A 315 -7.56 14.64 -8.98
N PHE A 316 -7.18 13.37 -9.10
CA PHE A 316 -7.90 12.37 -9.91
C PHE A 316 -8.69 11.48 -8.96
N ASP A 317 -10.02 11.54 -8.94
CA ASP A 317 -10.86 10.84 -7.95
C ASP A 317 -10.59 9.34 -7.85
N PHE A 318 -10.31 8.70 -8.98
CA PHE A 318 -9.97 7.27 -9.04
C PHE A 318 -8.49 7.01 -9.36
N GLY A 319 -7.66 8.06 -9.40
CA GLY A 319 -6.24 7.96 -9.68
C GLY A 319 -5.52 7.05 -8.68
N ALA A 320 -4.58 6.25 -9.16
CA ALA A 320 -3.69 5.43 -8.34
C ALA A 320 -2.44 6.22 -7.91
N HIS A 321 -1.43 5.51 -7.43
CA HIS A 321 -0.14 6.11 -7.08
C HIS A 321 0.58 6.70 -8.30
N VAL A 322 1.04 7.94 -8.18
CA VAL A 322 1.75 8.68 -9.25
C VAL A 322 0.89 8.83 -10.52
N CYS A 323 -0.39 9.16 -10.35
CA CYS A 323 -1.37 9.24 -11.43
C CYS A 323 -1.17 10.38 -12.44
N GLY A 324 -0.22 11.30 -12.20
CA GLY A 324 0.16 12.34 -13.17
C GLY A 324 1.22 11.90 -14.18
N LEU A 325 1.94 10.79 -13.91
CA LEU A 325 2.94 10.19 -14.81
C LEU A 325 2.63 8.74 -15.19
N THR A 326 1.70 8.11 -14.48
CA THR A 326 1.20 6.78 -14.79
C THR A 326 -0.19 6.89 -15.38
N ALA A 327 -0.50 5.98 -16.29
CA ALA A 327 -1.77 5.95 -16.95
C ALA A 327 -2.89 5.80 -15.89
N THR A 328 -3.82 6.75 -15.87
CA THR A 328 -4.98 6.71 -14.96
C THR A 328 -5.96 5.59 -15.32
N THR A 329 -5.92 5.21 -16.59
CA THR A 329 -6.61 4.08 -17.23
C THR A 329 -5.64 3.42 -18.21
N THR A 330 -5.99 2.29 -18.84
CA THR A 330 -5.09 1.62 -19.80
C THR A 330 -4.72 2.44 -21.05
N ASP A 331 -5.42 3.56 -21.32
CA ASP A 331 -5.38 4.27 -22.59
C ASP A 331 -4.79 5.70 -22.49
N ASP A 332 -4.05 6.03 -21.41
CA ASP A 332 -3.59 7.40 -21.11
C ASP A 332 -2.07 7.62 -21.38
N ASP A 333 -1.72 8.68 -22.13
CA ASP A 333 -0.39 8.94 -22.73
C ASP A 333 0.12 10.42 -22.55
N THR A 334 -0.28 11.14 -21.49
CA THR A 334 -0.05 12.61 -21.39
C THR A 334 1.11 13.09 -20.47
N LEU A 335 1.73 14.25 -20.79
CA LEU A 335 2.68 15.04 -19.96
C LEU A 335 2.41 16.55 -20.16
N GLY A 336 2.43 17.37 -19.09
CA GLY A 336 1.82 18.73 -19.10
C GLY A 336 2.67 19.94 -18.60
N ASP A 337 2.22 21.14 -18.96
CA ASP A 337 2.71 22.47 -18.52
C ASP A 337 1.78 23.03 -17.42
N PRO A 338 2.28 23.37 -16.21
CA PRO A 338 1.46 23.85 -15.10
C PRO A 338 0.74 25.19 -15.34
N GLU A 339 1.15 26.03 -16.31
CA GLU A 339 0.45 27.29 -16.65
C GLU A 339 -0.74 27.08 -17.59
N LEU A 340 -0.79 25.92 -18.25
CA LEU A 340 -1.77 25.57 -19.26
C LEU A 340 -2.51 24.28 -18.88
N VAL A 341 -2.57 23.96 -17.58
CA VAL A 341 -3.34 22.79 -17.09
C VAL A 341 -4.81 23.06 -17.32
N ASP A 342 -5.34 22.43 -18.36
CA ASP A 342 -6.76 22.42 -18.64
C ASP A 342 -7.40 21.27 -17.86
N THR A 343 -8.05 21.60 -16.74
CA THR A 343 -8.81 20.63 -15.95
C THR A 343 -10.26 20.50 -16.41
N SER A 344 -10.66 21.13 -17.52
CA SER A 344 -12.05 21.09 -17.97
C SER A 344 -12.54 19.68 -18.30
N CYS A 345 -11.65 18.80 -18.77
CA CYS A 345 -11.96 17.40 -19.06
C CYS A 345 -12.09 16.51 -17.81
N MET A 346 -11.65 16.98 -16.64
CA MET A 346 -11.67 16.17 -15.41
C MET A 346 -13.10 15.80 -15.00
N ALA A 347 -14.07 16.69 -15.28
CA ALA A 347 -15.49 16.42 -15.02
C ALA A 347 -16.09 15.38 -15.97
N ASP A 348 -15.43 15.10 -17.10
CA ASP A 348 -15.85 14.14 -18.12
C ASP A 348 -15.10 12.79 -17.99
N LEU A 349 -14.20 12.65 -17.01
CA LEU A 349 -13.51 11.38 -16.77
C LEU A 349 -14.52 10.27 -16.41
N PRO A 350 -14.33 9.05 -16.94
CA PRO A 350 -15.25 7.96 -16.65
C PRO A 350 -15.21 7.60 -15.17
N GLU A 351 -16.37 7.24 -14.64
CA GLU A 351 -16.47 6.70 -13.29
C GLU A 351 -15.83 5.32 -13.21
N LEU A 352 -15.09 5.05 -12.14
CA LEU A 352 -14.54 3.72 -11.88
C LEU A 352 -15.68 2.76 -11.55
N GLN A 353 -15.89 1.74 -12.37
CA GLN A 353 -16.87 0.69 -12.13
C GLN A 353 -16.27 -0.43 -11.29
N LEU A 354 -16.85 -0.67 -10.12
CA LEU A 354 -16.54 -1.80 -9.24
C LEU A 354 -17.57 -2.91 -9.48
N ASN A 355 -17.38 -3.68 -10.55
CA ASN A 355 -18.30 -4.73 -10.96
C ASN A 355 -17.56 -6.07 -11.14
N ASP A 356 -18.28 -7.13 -11.51
CA ASP A 356 -17.71 -8.47 -11.65
C ASP A 356 -17.01 -8.73 -13.01
N ASP A 357 -16.93 -7.72 -13.90
CA ASP A 357 -16.45 -7.91 -15.27
C ASP A 357 -14.96 -8.31 -15.28
N ALA A 358 -14.12 -7.64 -14.49
CA ALA A 358 -12.69 -7.94 -14.41
C ALA A 358 -12.43 -9.34 -13.84
N PHE A 359 -13.22 -9.76 -12.86
CA PHE A 359 -13.12 -11.09 -12.27
C PHE A 359 -13.59 -12.17 -13.26
N SER A 360 -14.69 -11.92 -13.97
CA SER A 360 -15.19 -12.82 -15.02
C SER A 360 -14.17 -12.98 -16.14
N PHE A 361 -13.56 -11.88 -16.60
CA PHE A 361 -12.50 -11.91 -17.60
C PHE A 361 -11.27 -12.69 -17.14
N LEU A 362 -10.88 -12.57 -15.87
CA LEU A 362 -9.79 -13.35 -15.28
C LEU A 362 -10.09 -14.85 -15.32
N ILE A 363 -11.29 -15.26 -14.93
CA ILE A 363 -11.74 -16.66 -14.97
C ILE A 363 -11.68 -17.20 -16.41
N GLU A 364 -12.25 -16.47 -17.37
CA GLU A 364 -12.25 -16.86 -18.79
C GLU A 364 -10.83 -17.05 -19.31
N THR A 365 -9.93 -16.12 -18.97
CA THR A 365 -8.52 -16.18 -19.36
C THR A 365 -7.82 -17.41 -18.77
N ILE A 366 -8.03 -17.72 -17.49
CA ILE A 366 -7.44 -18.90 -16.84
C ILE A 366 -7.93 -20.19 -17.50
N ILE A 367 -9.23 -20.29 -17.77
CA ILE A 367 -9.84 -21.46 -18.43
C ILE A 367 -9.29 -21.63 -19.85
N GLU A 368 -9.14 -20.54 -20.60
CA GLU A 368 -8.57 -20.59 -21.96
C GLU A 368 -7.12 -21.07 -21.94
N VAL A 369 -6.28 -20.53 -21.06
CA VAL A 369 -4.88 -20.96 -20.90
C VAL A 369 -4.79 -22.44 -20.52
N GLN A 370 -5.59 -22.91 -19.55
CA GLN A 370 -5.62 -24.32 -19.17
C GLN A 370 -6.05 -25.22 -20.34
N ARG A 371 -7.02 -24.76 -21.14
CA ARG A 371 -7.47 -25.48 -22.34
C ARG A 371 -6.37 -25.59 -23.38
N GLU A 372 -5.64 -24.52 -23.66
CA GLU A 372 -4.51 -24.52 -24.58
C GLU A 372 -3.39 -25.47 -24.11
N GLN A 373 -3.04 -25.44 -22.83
CA GLN A 373 -2.04 -26.35 -22.25
C GLN A 373 -2.45 -27.83 -22.38
N MET A 374 -3.74 -28.14 -22.22
CA MET A 374 -4.25 -29.51 -22.44
C MET A 374 -4.18 -29.93 -23.91
N LEU A 375 -4.39 -29.00 -24.86
CA LEU A 375 -4.30 -29.28 -26.29
C LEU A 375 -2.85 -29.47 -26.75
N ASP A 376 -1.91 -28.66 -26.23
CA ASP A 376 -0.49 -28.77 -26.55
C ASP A 376 0.19 -29.97 -25.86
N GLY A 377 -0.26 -30.34 -24.67
CA GLY A 377 0.14 -31.59 -23.99
C GLY A 377 -0.44 -32.86 -24.61
N GLY A 378 -1.40 -32.73 -25.54
CA GLY A 378 -2.21 -33.81 -26.10
C GLY A 378 -1.69 -34.49 -27.37
N PHE A 379 -0.59 -34.03 -27.98
CA PHE A 379 -0.02 -34.64 -29.19
C PHE A 379 1.39 -35.21 -28.99
N GLY A 380 1.52 -36.09 -28.01
CA GLY A 380 2.67 -36.98 -27.81
C GLY A 380 2.41 -38.42 -28.25
N PHE A 381 1.73 -38.63 -29.39
CA PHE A 381 1.69 -39.95 -30.04
C PHE A 381 2.23 -39.83 -31.47
N GLY A 382 3.48 -40.25 -31.66
CA GLY A 382 4.03 -40.57 -32.97
C GLY A 382 5.49 -40.21 -33.20
N GLN A 383 6.42 -41.02 -32.68
CA GLN A 383 7.31 -41.84 -33.52
C GLN A 383 8.02 -42.91 -32.70
#